data_AF-A0A5B2ZAY4-F1
#
_entry.id   AF-A0A5B2ZAY4-F1
#
_cell.length_a   1.000
_cell.length_b   1.000
_cell.length_c   1.000
_cell.angle_alpha   90.00
_cell.angle_beta   90.00
_cell.angle_gamma   90.00
#
_symmetry.space_group_name_H-M   'P 1'
#
loop_
_entity.id
_entity.type
_entity.pdbx_description
1 polymer ?
#
loop_
_entity_poly.entity_id
_entity_poly.type
_entity_poly.pdbx_seq_one_letter_code
_entity_poly.pdbx_strand_id
1 'polypeptide(L)' 'MGLCVACHGEDGVSRVAGTPHLAGQDGLYLRRALQDYRSGRRQHVPMSSLANSLQPADIEALAAWYASRPGFAAAGVAP' A
#
# COMPACT_ATOMS: atom_id res chain seq x y z
N MET A 1 -3.58 -7.89 -7.73
CA MET A 1 -3.04 -6.52 -7.90
C MET A 1 -4.07 -5.49 -8.35
N GLY A 2 -5.11 -5.84 -9.13
CA GLY A 2 -6.06 -4.86 -9.70
C GLY A 2 -6.80 -3.94 -8.71
N LEU A 3 -7.07 -4.39 -7.48
CA LEU A 3 -7.75 -3.56 -6.47
C LEU A 3 -6.84 -2.51 -5.81
N CYS A 4 -5.54 -2.79 -5.73
CA CYS A 4 -4.58 -1.89 -5.07
C CYS A 4 -4.27 -0.69 -5.97
N VAL A 5 -4.12 -0.94 -7.28
CA VAL A 5 -3.76 0.07 -8.28
C VAL A 5 -4.87 1.10 -8.50
N ALA A 6 -6.14 0.72 -8.27
CA ALA A 6 -7.29 1.60 -8.45
C ALA A 6 -7.21 2.87 -7.58
N CYS A 7 -6.56 2.79 -6.43
CA CYS A 7 -6.35 3.94 -5.55
C CYS A 7 -4.87 4.35 -5.49
N HIS A 8 -3.96 3.38 -5.37
CA HIS A 8 -2.54 3.66 -5.11
C HIS A 8 -1.69 3.82 -6.38
N GLY A 9 -2.28 3.69 -7.57
CA GLY A 9 -1.56 3.78 -8.85
C GLY A 9 -0.87 2.47 -9.25
N GLU A 10 -0.64 2.30 -10.54
CA GLU A 10 0.03 1.11 -11.12
C GLU A 10 1.50 1.02 -10.72
N ASP A 11 2.13 2.15 -10.48
CA ASP A 11 3.49 2.33 -10.01
C ASP A 11 3.59 2.44 -8.47
N GLY A 12 2.45 2.43 -7.77
CA GLY A 12 2.38 2.79 -6.36
C GLY A 12 2.43 4.30 -6.10
N VAL A 13 2.32 5.12 -7.15
CA VAL A 13 2.18 6.57 -7.05
C VAL A 13 0.70 6.92 -7.28
N SER A 14 -0.02 7.12 -6.19
CA SER A 14 -1.41 7.55 -6.21
C SER A 14 -1.65 8.81 -7.06
N ARG A 15 -2.74 8.78 -7.83
CA ARG A 15 -3.30 9.96 -8.55
C ARG A 15 -4.62 10.42 -7.92
N VAL A 16 -5.03 9.78 -6.83
CA VAL A 16 -6.28 10.04 -6.12
C VAL A 16 -5.98 10.88 -4.87
N ALA A 17 -6.64 12.04 -4.78
CA ALA A 17 -6.47 12.94 -3.64
C ALA A 17 -6.76 12.22 -2.31
N GLY A 18 -5.89 12.42 -1.32
CA GLY A 18 -6.01 11.80 0.00
C GLY A 18 -5.62 10.31 0.05
N THR A 19 -5.24 9.69 -1.06
CA THR A 19 -4.71 8.32 -1.08
C THR A 19 -3.18 8.35 -1.08
N PRO A 20 -2.50 7.64 -0.16
CA PRO A 20 -1.06 7.71 -0.03
C PRO A 20 -0.31 6.99 -1.16
N HIS A 21 0.89 7.50 -1.46
CA HIS A 21 1.88 6.79 -2.27
C HIS A 21 2.46 5.60 -1.49
N LEU A 22 2.60 4.47 -2.17
CA LEU A 22 3.19 3.24 -1.64
C LEU A 22 4.57 2.96 -2.25
N ALA A 23 4.86 3.53 -3.41
CA ALA A 23 6.10 3.31 -4.15
C ALA A 23 7.34 3.70 -3.33
N GLY A 24 8.26 2.76 -3.15
CA GLY A 24 9.51 2.95 -2.42
C GLY A 24 9.35 3.19 -0.92
N GLN A 25 8.16 2.94 -0.36
CA GLN A 25 7.95 2.97 1.08
C GLN A 25 8.64 1.79 1.76
N ASP A 26 9.01 1.93 3.03
CA ASP A 26 9.62 0.86 3.81
C ASP A 26 8.73 -0.40 3.84
N GLY A 27 9.31 -1.55 3.47
CA GLY A 27 8.58 -2.81 3.37
C GLY A 27 8.06 -3.31 4.71
N LEU A 28 8.80 -3.09 5.81
CA LEU A 28 8.34 -3.48 7.15
C LEU A 28 7.14 -2.63 7.58
N TYR A 29 7.17 -1.34 7.26
CA TYR A 29 6.04 -0.43 7.48
C TYR A 29 4.81 -0.86 6.70
N LEU A 30 4.94 -1.13 5.39
CA LEU A 30 3.80 -1.54 4.55
C LEU A 30 3.16 -2.83 5.05
N ARG A 31 4.00 -3.83 5.35
CA ARG A 31 3.58 -5.10 5.93
C ARG A 31 2.83 -4.89 7.24
N ARG A 32 3.40 -4.08 8.14
CA ARG A 32 2.79 -3.77 9.43
C ARG A 32 1.45 -3.04 9.27
N ALA A 33 1.38 -2.06 8.37
CA ALA A 33 0.16 -1.32 8.10
C ALA A 33 -0.96 -2.23 7.61
N LEU A 34 -0.68 -3.14 6.66
CA LEU A 34 -1.66 -4.12 6.18
C LEU A 34 -2.13 -5.07 7.29
N GLN A 35 -1.22 -5.55 8.14
CA GLN A 35 -1.57 -6.35 9.31
C GLN A 35 -2.41 -5.57 10.32
N ASP A 36 -2.11 -4.28 10.52
CA ASP A 36 -2.86 -3.41 11.42
C ASP A 36 -4.28 -3.14 10.91
N TYR A 37 -4.44 -2.96 9.60
CA TYR A 37 -5.76 -2.85 8.97
C TYR A 37 -6.58 -4.15 9.09
N ARG A 38 -5.96 -5.30 8.85
CA ARG A 38 -6.60 -6.62 8.97
C ARG A 38 -6.98 -6.97 10.40
N SER A 39 -6.16 -6.58 11.38
CA SER A 39 -6.43 -6.84 12.80
C SER A 39 -7.37 -5.81 13.45
N GLY A 40 -7.68 -4.71 12.76
CA GLY A 40 -8.46 -3.60 13.31
C GLY A 40 -7.66 -2.65 14.21
N ARG A 41 -6.35 -2.85 14.39
CA ARG A 41 -5.46 -1.90 15.10
C ARG A 41 -5.34 -0.55 14.40
N ARG A 42 -5.45 -0.56 13.07
CA ARG A 42 -5.59 0.65 12.25
C ARG A 42 -6.92 0.57 11.52
N GLN A 43 -7.73 1.62 11.62
CA GLN A 43 -9.09 1.61 11.07
C GLN A 43 -9.19 2.59 9.90
N HIS A 44 -9.61 2.07 8.75
CA HIS A 44 -9.99 2.86 7.58
C HIS A 44 -10.84 1.97 6.68
N VAL A 45 -12.14 2.27 6.55
CA VAL A 45 -13.14 1.33 5.98
C VAL A 45 -12.70 0.70 4.65
N PRO A 46 -12.19 1.46 3.65
CA PRO A 46 -11.68 0.86 2.41
C PRO A 46 -10.51 -0.11 2.62
N MET A 47 -9.50 0.32 3.39
CA MET A 47 -8.27 -0.46 3.58
C MET A 47 -8.48 -1.65 4.51
N SER A 48 -9.30 -1.53 5.54
CA SER A 48 -9.68 -2.64 6.41
C SER A 48 -10.44 -3.71 5.63
N SER A 49 -11.39 -3.31 4.77
CA SER A 49 -12.13 -4.25 3.91
C SER A 49 -11.19 -5.02 2.96
N LEU A 50 -10.25 -4.32 2.33
CA LEU A 50 -9.26 -4.93 1.45
C LEU A 50 -8.26 -5.81 2.22
N ALA A 51 -7.74 -5.35 3.35
CA ALA A 51 -6.77 -6.10 4.14
C ALA A 51 -7.35 -7.40 4.72
N ASN A 52 -8.65 -7.44 4.98
CA ASN A 52 -9.36 -8.63 5.45
C ASN A 52 -9.45 -9.76 4.42
N SER A 53 -9.34 -9.45 3.12
CA SER A 53 -9.33 -10.49 2.07
C SER A 53 -7.93 -11.03 1.75
N LEU A 54 -6.87 -10.44 2.31
CA LEU A 54 -5.48 -10.82 2.04
C LEU A 54 -5.04 -12.00 2.91
N GLN A 55 -4.36 -12.97 2.28
CA GLN A 55 -3.62 -13.99 3.00
C GLN A 55 -2.29 -13.43 3.52
N PRO A 56 -1.67 -14.05 4.56
CA PRO A 56 -0.37 -13.61 5.05
C PRO A 56 0.70 -13.51 3.95
N ALA A 57 0.72 -14.45 3.01
CA ALA A 57 1.64 -14.44 1.88
C ALA A 57 1.41 -13.23 0.94
N ASP A 58 0.15 -12.84 0.72
CA ASP A 58 -0.17 -11.66 -0.09
C ASP A 58 0.36 -10.37 0.57
N ILE A 59 0.24 -10.27 1.89
CA ILE A 59 0.73 -9.11 2.65
C ILE A 59 2.25 -8.97 2.49
N GLU A 60 3.00 -10.06 2.62
CA GLU A 60 4.46 -10.06 2.41
C GLU A 60 4.82 -9.69 0.96
N ALA A 61 4.13 -10.30 -0.01
CA ALA A 61 4.38 -10.06 -1.43
C ALA A 61 4.09 -8.60 -1.83
N LEU A 62 2.96 -8.04 -1.37
CA LEU A 62 2.59 -6.65 -1.63
C LEU A 62 3.59 -5.68 -1.00
N ALA A 63 3.97 -5.90 0.26
CA ALA A 63 4.92 -5.06 0.96
C ALA A 63 6.29 -5.03 0.25
N ALA A 64 6.81 -6.21 -0.12
CA ALA A 64 8.07 -6.31 -0.86
C ALA A 64 7.98 -5.67 -2.25
N TRP A 65 6.86 -5.87 -2.96
CA TRP A 65 6.66 -5.33 -4.29
C TRP A 65 6.66 -3.79 -4.28
N TYR A 66 5.85 -3.17 -3.43
CA TYR A 66 5.77 -1.70 -3.32
C TYR A 66 7.08 -1.08 -2.82
N ALA A 67 7.77 -1.72 -1.86
CA ALA A 67 9.06 -1.26 -1.37
C ALA A 67 10.17 -1.28 -2.42
N SER A 68 10.09 -2.21 -3.38
CA SER A 68 11.05 -2.29 -4.49
C SER A 68 10.75 -1.34 -5.65
N ARG A 69 9.66 -0.57 -5.60
CA ARG A 69 9.38 0.44 -6.63
C ARG A 69 10.27 1.67 -6.41
N PRO A 70 10.60 2.45 -7.46
CA PRO A 70 11.23 3.75 -7.29
C PRO A 70 10.39 4.61 -6.34
N GLY A 71 11.03 5.26 -5.35
CA GLY A 71 10.33 6.13 -4.42
C GLY A 71 9.60 7.26 -5.14
N PHE A 72 8.43 7.67 -4.63
CA PHE A 72 7.61 8.73 -5.24
C PHE A 72 8.35 10.07 -5.41
N ALA A 73 9.31 10.39 -4.53
CA ALA A 73 10.19 11.54 -4.67
C ALA A 73 11.12 11.43 -5.90
N ALA A 74 11.59 10.23 -6.23
CA ALA A 74 12.35 9.97 -7.45
C ALA A 74 11.46 9.95 -8.71
N ALA A 75 10.15 9.76 -8.56
CA ALA A 75 9.16 9.85 -9.63
C ALA A 75 8.71 11.30 -9.94
N GLY A 76 9.29 12.31 -9.28
CA GLY A 76 9.00 13.72 -9.53
C GLY A 76 7.67 14.21 -8.95
N VAL A 77 7.06 13.45 -8.03
CA VAL A 77 5.80 13.82 -7.37
C VAL A 77 6.12 14.44 -6.01
N ALA A 78 5.69 15.69 -5.81
CA ALA A 78 5.83 16.40 -4.53
C ALA A 78 5.08 15.64 -3.40
N PRO A 79 5.61 15.65 -2.17
CA PRO A 79 5.05 14.89 -1.04
C PRO A 79 3.63 15.33 -0.64
#